data_AF-A0A2H3KF19-F1
#
_entry.id   AF-A0A2H3KF19-F1
#
_cell.length_a   1.000
_cell.length_b   1.000
_cell.length_c   1.000
_cell.angle_alpha   90.00
_cell.angle_beta   90.00
_cell.angle_gamma   90.00
#
_symmetry.space_group_name_H-M   'P 1'
#
loop_
_entity.id
_entity.type
_entity.pdbx_description
1 polymer ?
#
loop_
_entity_poly.entity_id
_entity_poly.type
_entity_poly.pdbx_seq_one_letter_code
_entity_poly.pdbx_strand_id
1 'polypeptide(L)' 'MIKPNRHTNPDYSVINISALIIKILKSQYSIEYEKLLGKVTNELGEKAKENYPYALNFLYLLDKIKYHEQTDTFIFNEIK' A
#
# COMPACT_ATOMS: atom_id res chain seq x y z
N MET A 1 10.99 -4.98 -3.39
CA MET A 1 12.20 -4.53 -4.12
C MET A 1 11.80 -3.73 -5.35
N ILE A 2 12.41 -2.56 -5.57
CA ILE A 2 12.22 -1.75 -6.79
C ILE A 2 13.09 -2.28 -7.94
N LYS A 3 14.26 -2.86 -7.62
CA LYS A 3 15.09 -3.60 -8.57
C LYS A 3 14.79 -5.10 -8.45
N PRO A 4 14.23 -5.77 -9.47
CA PRO A 4 13.98 -7.22 -9.41
C PRO A 4 15.28 -8.04 -9.43
N ASN A 5 15.24 -9.23 -8.85
CA ASN A 5 16.26 -10.28 -8.93
C ASN A 5 15.59 -11.65 -9.20
N ARG A 6 16.38 -12.73 -9.34
CA ARG A 6 15.89 -14.09 -9.63
C ARG A 6 14.89 -14.68 -8.61
N HIS A 7 14.77 -14.07 -7.43
CA HIS A 7 13.85 -14.47 -6.36
C HIS A 7 12.72 -13.48 -6.15
N THR A 8 12.66 -12.41 -6.93
CA THR A 8 11.60 -11.40 -6.82
C THR A 8 10.34 -11.94 -7.48
N ASN A 9 9.27 -12.06 -6.69
CA ASN A 9 7.94 -12.24 -7.22
C ASN A 9 7.32 -10.84 -7.46
N PRO A 10 7.03 -10.45 -8.72
CA PRO A 10 6.43 -9.15 -9.04
C PRO A 10 5.06 -8.91 -8.38
N ASP A 11 4.28 -9.97 -8.13
CA ASP A 11 2.95 -9.89 -7.53
C ASP A 11 3.01 -9.33 -6.10
N TYR A 12 4.08 -9.67 -5.37
CA TYR A 12 4.33 -9.17 -4.01
C TYR A 12 5.31 -8.01 -3.98
N SER A 13 5.62 -7.40 -5.13
CA SER A 13 6.53 -6.27 -5.18
C SER A 13 5.92 -5.04 -4.51
N VAL A 14 6.78 -4.19 -3.95
CA VAL A 14 6.41 -2.88 -3.39
C VAL A 14 5.60 -2.07 -4.41
N ILE A 15 5.97 -2.14 -5.68
CA ILE A 15 5.28 -1.40 -6.77
C ILE A 15 3.85 -1.93 -6.97
N ASN A 16 3.67 -3.26 -7.09
CA ASN A 16 2.34 -3.83 -7.29
C ASN A 16 1.42 -3.57 -6.09
N ILE A 17 1.92 -3.78 -4.87
CA ILE A 17 1.16 -3.50 -3.65
C ILE A 17 0.81 -2.00 -3.55
N SER A 18 1.74 -1.11 -3.91
CA SER A 18 1.48 0.34 -3.93
C SER A 18 0.37 0.71 -4.92
N ALA A 19 0.38 0.12 -6.12
CA ALA A 19 -0.65 0.35 -7.11
C ALA A 19 -2.03 -0.09 -6.61
N LEU A 20 -2.11 -1.24 -5.94
CA LEU A 20 -3.34 -1.72 -5.31
C LEU A 20 -3.79 -0.79 -4.16
N ILE A 21 -2.88 -0.37 -3.28
CA ILE A 21 -3.20 0.56 -2.19
C ILE A 21 -3.79 1.85 -2.75
N ILE A 22 -3.20 2.43 -3.80
CA ILE A 22 -3.76 3.62 -4.46
C ILE A 22 -5.16 3.35 -5.01
N LYS A 23 -5.38 2.22 -5.70
CA LYS A 23 -6.69 1.84 -6.23
C LYS A 23 -7.74 1.76 -5.11
N ILE A 24 -7.41 1.15 -3.98
CA ILE A 24 -8.29 1.05 -2.80
C ILE A 24 -8.57 2.46 -2.23
N LEU A 25 -7.53 3.25 -1.97
CA LEU A 25 -7.67 4.57 -1.36
C LEU A 25 -8.38 5.60 -2.26
N LYS A 26 -8.29 5.47 -3.59
CA LYS A 26 -9.09 6.31 -4.50
C LYS A 26 -10.59 6.05 -4.42
N SER A 27 -10.99 4.85 -3.99
CA SER A 27 -12.40 4.46 -3.86
C SER A 27 -13.00 4.76 -2.49
N GLN A 28 -12.20 5.24 -1.53
CA GLN A 28 -12.61 5.42 -0.13
C GLN A 28 -12.05 6.71 0.44
N TYR A 29 -12.82 7.40 1.29
CA TYR A 29 -12.36 8.65 1.91
C TYR A 29 -11.15 8.43 2.83
N SER A 30 -11.17 7.40 3.67
CA SER A 30 -10.09 7.01 4.57
C SER A 30 -10.21 5.52 4.94
N ILE A 31 -9.11 4.88 5.31
CA ILE A 31 -9.11 3.47 5.75
C ILE A 31 -8.08 3.24 6.85
N GLU A 32 -8.43 2.46 7.86
CA GLU A 32 -7.53 2.03 8.95
C GLU A 32 -6.47 1.06 8.44
N TYR A 33 -5.28 1.06 9.06
CA TYR A 33 -4.14 0.22 8.69
C TYR A 33 -4.52 -1.26 8.54
N GLU A 34 -5.16 -1.87 9.55
CA GLU A 34 -5.52 -3.29 9.55
C GLU A 34 -6.57 -3.64 8.49
N LYS A 35 -7.54 -2.74 8.27
CA LYS A 35 -8.57 -2.90 7.23
C LYS A 35 -7.94 -2.84 5.83
N LEU A 36 -6.99 -1.93 5.62
CA LEU A 36 -6.27 -1.81 4.36
C LEU A 36 -5.37 -3.02 4.11
N LEU A 37 -4.66 -3.49 5.14
CA LEU A 37 -3.88 -4.72 5.09
C LEU A 37 -4.74 -5.91 4.68
N GLY A 38 -5.88 -6.09 5.34
CA GLY A 38 -6.82 -7.18 5.02
C GLY A 38 -7.31 -7.14 3.58
N LYS A 39 -7.61 -5.95 3.03
CA LYS A 39 -7.97 -5.81 1.62
C LYS A 39 -6.82 -6.19 0.68
N VAL A 40 -5.61 -5.75 0.98
CA VAL A 40 -4.42 -6.07 0.18
C VAL A 40 -4.15 -7.57 0.18
N THR A 41 -4.24 -8.24 1.34
CA THR A 41 -3.98 -9.68 1.45
C THR A 41 -5.11 -10.52 0.89
N ASN A 42 -6.35 -10.02 0.88
CA ASN A 42 -7.45 -10.69 0.19
C ASN A 42 -7.30 -10.66 -1.34
N GLU A 43 -6.72 -9.60 -1.91
CA GLU A 43 -6.56 -9.46 -3.37
C GLU A 43 -5.25 -10.08 -3.88
N LEU A 44 -4.14 -9.97 -3.12
CA LEU A 44 -2.82 -10.46 -3.56
C LEU A 44 -2.37 -11.73 -2.83
N GLY A 45 -2.94 -12.05 -1.67
CA GLY A 45 -2.55 -13.17 -0.81
C GLY A 45 -1.65 -12.77 0.36
N GLU A 46 -1.51 -13.68 1.33
CA GLU A 46 -0.81 -13.46 2.62
C GLU A 46 0.65 -13.01 2.47
N LYS A 47 1.35 -13.42 1.40
CA LYS A 47 2.73 -13.01 1.14
C LYS A 47 2.89 -11.50 0.90
N ALA A 48 1.81 -10.79 0.57
CA ALA A 48 1.85 -9.33 0.44
C ALA A 48 2.16 -8.62 1.78
N LYS A 49 1.90 -9.27 2.92
CA LYS A 49 2.17 -8.70 4.27
C LYS A 49 3.64 -8.31 4.43
N GLU A 50 4.57 -9.07 3.85
CA GLU A 50 6.01 -8.82 3.96
C GLU A 50 6.41 -7.46 3.37
N ASN A 51 5.78 -7.07 2.26
CA ASN A 51 6.12 -5.83 1.55
C ASN A 51 5.13 -4.69 1.75
N TYR A 52 4.04 -4.94 2.48
CA TYR A 52 3.00 -3.95 2.73
C TYR A 52 3.50 -2.69 3.47
N PRO A 53 4.26 -2.78 4.58
CA PRO A 53 4.79 -1.59 5.25
C PRO A 53 5.72 -0.77 4.34
N TYR A 54 6.52 -1.46 3.51
CA TYR A 54 7.41 -0.78 2.55
C TYR A 54 6.62 -0.08 1.43
N ALA A 55 5.47 -0.62 1.02
CA ALA A 55 4.58 0.03 0.05
C ALA A 55 3.93 1.30 0.65
N LEU A 56 3.48 1.25 1.90
CA LEU A 56 2.98 2.45 2.60
C LEU A 56 4.07 3.51 2.72
N ASN A 57 5.27 3.14 3.19
CA ASN A 57 6.40 4.06 3.29
C ASN A 57 6.78 4.66 1.93
N PHE A 58 6.84 3.84 0.88
CA PHE A 58 7.13 4.30 -0.47
C PHE A 58 6.11 5.35 -0.94
N LEU A 59 4.81 5.09 -0.75
CA LEU A 59 3.75 6.03 -1.12
C LEU A 59 3.77 7.30 -0.28
N TYR A 60 4.03 7.19 1.03
CA TYR A 60 4.12 8.32 1.95
C TYR A 60 5.29 9.24 1.57
N LEU A 61 6.46 8.67 1.31
CA LEU A 61 7.66 9.42 0.88
C LEU A 61 7.47 10.12 -0.47
N LEU A 62 6.58 9.61 -1.32
CA LEU A 62 6.21 10.22 -2.60
C LEU A 62 5.02 11.19 -2.49
N ASP A 63 4.58 11.52 -1.27
CA ASP A 63 3.42 12.36 -0.98
C ASP A 63 2.13 11.89 -1.68
N LYS A 64 2.00 10.58 -1.92
CA LYS A 64 0.80 9.98 -2.55
C LYS A 64 -0.28 9.59 -1.55
N ILE A 65 0.08 9.41 -0.29
CA ILE A 65 -0.85 9.12 0.79
C ILE A 65 -0.50 9.95 2.01
N LYS A 66 -1.51 10.26 2.82
CA LYS A 66 -1.35 10.84 4.16
C LYS A 66 -1.66 9.80 5.21
N TYR A 67 -0.90 9.83 6.30
CA TYR A 67 -1.13 9.01 7.48
C TYR A 67 -1.64 9.89 8.63
N HIS A 68 -2.71 9.46 9.28
CA HIS A 68 -3.28 10.09 10.47
C HIS A 68 -3.06 9.20 11.69
N GLU A 69 -2.05 9.53 12.49
CA GLU A 69 -1.62 8.73 13.65
C GLU A 69 -2.73 8.53 14.69
N GLN A 70 -3.54 9.56 14.95
CA GLN A 70 -4.61 9.51 15.96
C GLN A 70 -5.67 8.43 15.69
N THR A 71 -5.91 8.13 14.41
CA THR A 71 -6.93 7.16 13.98
C THR A 71 -6.34 5.95 13.31
N ASP A 72 -5.01 5.91 13.15
CA ASP A 72 -4.27 4.89 12.39
C ASP A 72 -4.83 4.69 10.97
N THR A 73 -5.11 5.79 10.27
CA THR A 73 -5.75 5.78 8.94
C THR A 73 -4.89 6.37 7.84
N PHE A 74 -5.12 5.88 6.62
CA PHE A 74 -4.54 6.39 5.38
C PHE A 74 -5.60 7.03 4.49
N ILE A 75 -5.19 8.10 3.81
CA ILE A 75 -6.00 8.83 2.83
C ILE A 75 -5.16 9.03 1.56
N PHE A 76 -5.80 8.93 0.38
CA PHE A 76 -5.14 9.26 -0.88
C PHE A 76 -4.91 10.77 -0.99
N ASN A 77 -3.70 11.18 -1.35
CA ASN A 77 -3.37 12.58 -1.61
C ASN A 77 -3.46 12.84 -3.12
N GLU A 78 -4.55 13.47 -3.56
CA GLU A 78 -4.66 13.97 -4.93
C GLU A 78 -3.73 15.17 -5.11
N ILE A 79 -2.55 14.93 -5.70
CA ILE A 79 -1.70 16.02 -6.16
C ILE A 79 -2.44 16.70 -7.32
N LYS A 80 -2.79 17.98 -7.16
CA LYS A 80 -3.33 18.84 -8.22
C LYS A 80 -2.28 19.17 -9.28
#